data_AF-A0A349N679-F1
#
_entry.id   AF-A0A349N679-F1
#
_cell.length_a   1.000
_cell.length_b   1.000
_cell.length_c   1.000
_cell.angle_alpha   90.00
_cell.angle_beta   90.00
_cell.angle_gamma   90.00
#
_symmetry.space_group_name_H-M   'P 1'
#
loop_
_entity.id
_entity.type
_entity.pdbx_description
1 polymer ?
#
loop_
_entity_poly.entity_id
_entity_poly.type
_entity_poly.pdbx_seq_one_letter_code
_entity_poly.pdbx_strand_id
1 'polypeptide(L)'
;RISAAVSIAGPTTGFTADFFDNNDIPFLMIAGSLDYLINFDANAATIPALVDSGALVTILGGTHLGFASVAEPMFRFMRHPDSLGCAAVLANLDSDPNDSLKQLGGAAEGIVVDPTAPQVCEITPDEKALHPGEQHRITSVAVLAFFESQFASSSRAREQASVVLTVSLPNEFVAANYSD
;
A
#
# COMPACT_ATOMS: atom_id res chain seq x y z
N ARG A 1 16.18 15.22 2.90
CA ARG A 1 16.90 14.19 3.71
C ARG A 1 16.41 12.79 3.39
N ILE A 2 15.12 12.60 3.10
CA ILE A 2 14.61 11.38 2.47
C ILE A 2 14.82 11.46 0.96
N SER A 3 15.19 10.36 0.33
CA SER A 3 15.52 10.29 -1.10
C SER A 3 14.72 9.22 -1.87
N ALA A 4 13.93 8.41 -1.18
CA ALA A 4 12.95 7.46 -1.73
C ALA A 4 12.02 7.03 -0.60
N ALA A 5 10.78 6.65 -0.91
CA ALA A 5 9.80 6.21 0.08
C ALA A 5 9.01 4.99 -0.39
N VAL A 6 8.70 4.10 0.55
CA VAL A 6 7.74 3.00 0.34
C VAL A 6 6.60 3.18 1.33
N SER A 7 5.36 3.18 0.82
CA SER A 7 4.14 3.12 1.61
C SER A 7 3.57 1.70 1.51
N ILE A 8 3.27 1.08 2.64
CA ILE A 8 2.70 -0.28 2.70
C ILE A 8 1.29 -0.16 3.27
N ALA A 9 0.28 -0.46 2.44
CA ALA A 9 -1.14 -0.33 2.78
C ALA A 9 -1.51 1.05 3.36
N GLY A 10 -0.83 2.10 2.90
CA GLY A 10 -1.05 3.46 3.42
C GLY A 10 -2.34 4.06 2.87
N PRO A 11 -3.16 4.72 3.72
CA PRO A 11 -4.30 5.50 3.24
C PRO A 11 -3.81 6.72 2.47
N THR A 12 -4.39 6.92 1.29
CA THR A 12 -4.09 8.04 0.38
C THR A 12 -5.34 8.78 -0.06
N THR A 13 -6.53 8.25 0.24
CA THR A 13 -7.78 8.99 0.13
C THR A 13 -7.68 10.31 0.88
N GLY A 14 -7.98 11.39 0.17
CA GLY A 14 -7.93 12.76 0.69
C GLY A 14 -6.60 13.47 0.51
N PHE A 15 -5.55 12.81 0.01
CA PHE A 15 -4.35 13.46 -0.49
C PHE A 15 -4.49 13.69 -2.00
N THR A 16 -4.35 14.95 -2.42
CA THR A 16 -4.41 15.35 -3.83
C THR A 16 -3.02 15.34 -4.46
N ALA A 17 -2.92 15.50 -5.78
CA ALA A 17 -1.64 15.64 -6.47
C ALA A 17 -0.79 16.80 -5.89
N ASP A 18 -1.41 17.90 -5.48
CA ASP A 18 -0.74 19.06 -4.86
C ASP A 18 0.01 18.70 -3.56
N PHE A 19 -0.44 17.67 -2.84
CA PHE A 19 0.30 17.18 -1.67
C PHE A 19 1.65 16.56 -2.08
N PHE A 20 1.66 15.84 -3.20
CA PHE A 20 2.83 15.12 -3.70
C PHE A 20 3.78 15.99 -4.55
N ASP A 21 3.30 17.11 -5.11
CA ASP A 21 4.07 18.04 -5.97
C ASP A 21 5.22 18.79 -5.25
N ASN A 22 5.41 18.54 -3.96
CA ASN A 22 6.45 19.18 -3.17
C ASN A 22 7.83 18.50 -3.29
N ASN A 23 7.92 17.32 -3.92
CA ASN A 23 9.19 16.64 -4.19
C ASN A 23 9.09 15.51 -5.24
N ASP A 24 10.17 15.28 -5.98
CA ASP A 24 10.25 14.23 -7.02
C ASP A 24 10.94 12.94 -6.54
N ILE A 25 10.82 12.58 -5.26
CA ILE A 25 11.47 11.35 -4.79
C ILE A 25 10.74 10.13 -5.35
N PRO A 26 11.46 9.05 -5.70
CA PRO A 26 10.83 7.76 -6.02
C PRO A 26 9.89 7.32 -4.91
N PHE A 27 8.65 6.97 -5.29
CA PHE A 27 7.62 6.52 -4.37
C PHE A 27 7.06 5.17 -4.82
N LEU A 28 6.97 4.22 -3.88
CA LEU A 28 6.34 2.93 -4.13
C LEU A 28 5.20 2.70 -3.15
N MET A 29 4.00 2.47 -3.65
CA MET A 29 2.91 1.88 -2.88
C MET A 29 2.96 0.35 -2.99
N ILE A 30 2.80 -0.35 -1.87
CA ILE A 30 2.56 -1.81 -1.85
C ILE A 30 1.23 -2.04 -1.13
N ALA A 31 0.27 -2.66 -1.80
CA ALA A 31 -1.06 -2.87 -1.22
C ALA A 31 -1.65 -4.23 -1.59
N GLY A 32 -2.54 -4.73 -0.73
CA GLY A 32 -3.31 -5.92 -0.97
C GLY A 32 -4.61 -5.60 -1.70
N SER A 33 -4.98 -6.41 -2.70
CA SER A 33 -6.23 -6.17 -3.46
C SER A 33 -7.50 -6.44 -2.66
N LEU A 34 -7.40 -7.14 -1.52
CA LEU A 34 -8.51 -7.45 -0.62
C LEU A 34 -8.36 -6.72 0.73
N ASP A 35 -7.65 -5.59 0.77
CA ASP A 35 -7.57 -4.77 1.98
C ASP A 35 -8.96 -4.24 2.37
N TYR A 36 -9.50 -4.72 3.50
CA TYR A 36 -10.80 -4.25 4.00
C TYR A 36 -10.68 -2.92 4.75
N LEU A 37 -9.55 -2.71 5.42
CA LEU A 37 -9.38 -1.56 6.30
C LEU A 37 -9.28 -0.31 5.46
N ILE A 38 -8.41 -0.35 4.47
CA ILE A 38 -8.11 0.72 3.54
C ILE A 38 -8.44 0.22 2.13
N ASN A 39 -9.58 0.64 1.60
CA ASN A 39 -10.05 0.17 0.30
C ASN A 39 -8.97 0.38 -0.78
N PHE A 40 -8.58 -0.72 -1.43
CA PHE A 40 -7.50 -0.73 -2.42
C PHE A 40 -7.73 0.25 -3.57
N ASP A 41 -8.94 0.26 -4.15
CA ASP A 41 -9.26 1.06 -5.34
C ASP A 41 -9.23 2.56 -5.05
N ALA A 42 -9.75 2.97 -3.90
CA ALA A 42 -9.81 4.37 -3.49
C ALA A 42 -8.47 4.92 -2.96
N ASN A 43 -7.50 4.04 -2.68
CA ASN A 43 -6.22 4.43 -2.09
C ASN A 43 -5.06 4.05 -3.01
N ALA A 44 -4.67 2.78 -3.02
CA ALA A 44 -3.47 2.31 -3.67
C ALA A 44 -3.55 2.33 -5.20
N ALA A 45 -4.69 1.95 -5.79
CA ALA A 45 -4.85 1.87 -7.25
C ALA A 45 -4.69 3.22 -7.95
N THR A 46 -4.92 4.32 -7.23
CA THR A 46 -4.81 5.68 -7.76
C THR A 46 -3.36 6.16 -7.87
N ILE A 47 -2.42 5.52 -7.17
CA ILE A 47 -1.06 6.04 -6.97
C ILE A 47 -0.30 6.33 -8.26
N PRO A 48 -0.26 5.44 -9.27
CA PRO A 48 0.45 5.75 -10.52
C PRO A 48 -0.08 6.99 -11.25
N ALA A 49 -1.35 7.37 -11.03
CA ALA A 49 -1.93 8.58 -11.59
C ALA A 49 -1.84 9.80 -10.66
N LEU A 50 -1.66 9.58 -9.35
CA LEU A 50 -1.67 10.60 -8.31
C LEU A 50 -0.27 11.16 -8.02
N VAL A 51 0.77 10.37 -8.24
CA VAL A 51 2.17 10.69 -7.93
C VAL A 51 3.03 10.45 -9.17
N ASP A 52 3.61 11.51 -9.74
CA ASP A 52 4.39 11.43 -10.99
C ASP A 52 5.58 10.45 -10.93
N SER A 53 6.20 10.29 -9.75
CA SER A 53 7.28 9.34 -9.46
C SER A 53 6.79 8.07 -8.76
N GLY A 54 5.48 7.83 -8.80
CA GLY A 54 4.77 6.80 -8.06
C GLY A 54 4.63 5.50 -8.83
N ALA A 55 5.06 4.41 -8.22
CA ALA A 55 4.77 3.06 -8.67
C ALA A 55 3.88 2.33 -7.66
N LEU A 56 3.24 1.25 -8.11
CA LEU A 56 2.40 0.38 -7.31
C LEU A 56 2.79 -1.08 -7.52
N VAL A 57 3.04 -1.78 -6.42
CA VAL A 57 2.99 -3.25 -6.36
C VAL A 57 1.66 -3.67 -5.74
N THR A 58 0.83 -4.32 -6.55
CA THR A 58 -0.42 -4.93 -6.08
C THR A 58 -0.18 -6.38 -5.71
N ILE A 59 -0.63 -6.78 -4.53
CA ILE A 59 -0.64 -8.17 -4.07
C ILE A 59 -2.08 -8.69 -4.18
N LEU A 60 -2.37 -9.44 -5.24
CA LEU A 60 -3.67 -10.08 -5.47
C LEU A 60 -4.01 -11.03 -4.31
N GLY A 61 -5.20 -10.84 -3.74
CA GLY A 61 -5.63 -11.56 -2.55
C GLY A 61 -4.99 -11.07 -1.24
N GLY A 62 -4.04 -10.13 -1.30
CA GLY A 62 -3.40 -9.56 -0.12
C GLY A 62 -4.36 -8.74 0.73
N THR A 63 -4.06 -8.62 2.02
CA THR A 63 -4.93 -8.01 3.05
C THR A 63 -4.16 -7.01 3.90
N HIS A 64 -4.83 -6.09 4.59
CA HIS A 64 -4.16 -5.09 5.44
C HIS A 64 -3.30 -5.73 6.52
N LEU A 65 -3.91 -6.63 7.29
CA LEU A 65 -3.25 -7.33 8.39
C LEU A 65 -2.24 -8.37 7.92
N GLY A 66 -2.27 -8.74 6.64
CA GLY A 66 -1.22 -9.57 6.03
C GLY A 66 0.17 -8.92 6.03
N PHE A 67 0.25 -7.59 6.16
CA PHE A 67 1.51 -6.87 6.29
C PHE A 67 2.04 -6.79 7.73
N ALA A 68 1.20 -7.07 8.73
CA ALA A 68 1.62 -7.02 10.13
C ALA A 68 2.64 -8.13 10.42
N SER A 69 3.67 -7.85 11.22
CA SER A 69 4.70 -8.84 11.57
C SER A 69 4.15 -10.09 12.27
N VAL A 70 2.98 -9.97 12.93
CA VAL A 70 2.28 -11.06 13.60
C VAL A 70 1.48 -11.95 12.64
N ALA A 71 1.28 -11.53 11.39
CA ALA A 71 0.37 -12.20 10.45
C ALA A 71 0.71 -13.69 10.25
N GLU A 72 2.01 -14.00 10.24
CA GLU A 72 2.52 -15.37 10.31
C GLU A 72 3.17 -15.59 11.69
N PRO A 73 2.73 -16.58 12.49
CA PRO A 73 1.73 -17.60 12.17
C PRO A 73 0.27 -17.24 12.56
N MET A 74 0.01 -16.08 13.17
CA MET A 74 -1.25 -15.84 13.90
C MET A 74 -2.50 -15.89 13.01
N PHE A 75 -2.39 -15.50 11.74
CA PHE A 75 -3.50 -15.42 10.80
C PHE A 75 -3.44 -16.47 9.69
N ARG A 76 -2.47 -17.39 9.77
CA ARG A 76 -2.19 -18.41 8.75
C ARG A 76 -3.42 -19.20 8.29
N PHE A 77 -4.29 -19.53 9.24
CA PHE A 77 -5.48 -20.36 8.99
C PHE A 77 -6.78 -19.55 8.91
N MET A 78 -6.70 -18.22 9.02
CA MET A 78 -7.87 -17.36 8.86
C MET A 78 -8.23 -17.26 7.37
N ARG A 79 -9.53 -17.23 7.08
CA ARG A 79 -9.99 -16.95 5.71
C ARG A 79 -9.65 -15.52 5.31
N HIS A 80 -9.84 -14.58 6.24
CA HIS A 80 -9.55 -13.16 6.02
C HIS A 80 -9.18 -12.46 7.34
N PRO A 81 -7.92 -12.05 7.56
CA PRO A 81 -7.50 -11.46 8.82
C PRO A 81 -8.09 -10.07 9.06
N ASP A 82 -8.40 -9.31 8.01
CA ASP A 82 -8.85 -7.92 8.14
C ASP A 82 -10.17 -7.76 8.91
N SER A 83 -10.98 -8.81 8.99
CA SER A 83 -12.16 -8.84 9.87
C SER A 83 -11.81 -8.51 11.34
N LEU A 84 -10.66 -8.96 11.84
CA LEU A 84 -10.16 -8.60 13.17
C LEU A 84 -9.72 -7.13 13.26
N GLY A 85 -9.04 -6.64 12.23
CA GLY A 85 -8.57 -5.25 12.17
C GLY A 85 -9.73 -4.28 12.16
N CYS A 86 -10.74 -4.56 11.35
CA CYS A 86 -11.96 -3.77 11.31
C CYS A 86 -12.70 -3.77 12.64
N ALA A 87 -12.83 -4.93 13.30
CA ALA A 87 -13.43 -4.98 14.63
C ALA A 87 -12.65 -4.11 15.65
N ALA A 88 -11.32 -4.13 15.60
CA ALA A 88 -10.49 -3.32 16.49
C ALA A 88 -10.55 -1.82 16.17
N VAL A 89 -10.48 -1.44 14.90
CA VAL A 89 -10.51 -0.05 14.43
C VAL A 89 -11.87 0.57 14.72
N LEU A 90 -12.97 -0.09 14.33
CA LEU A 90 -14.33 0.41 14.56
C LEU A 90 -14.69 0.51 16.04
N ALA A 91 -14.06 -0.27 16.92
CA ALA A 91 -14.24 -0.16 18.36
C ALA A 91 -13.53 1.06 18.98
N ASN A 92 -12.56 1.65 18.27
CA ASN A 92 -11.74 2.77 18.75
C ASN A 92 -11.88 4.05 17.91
N LEU A 93 -12.57 3.99 16.77
CA LEU A 93 -12.81 5.17 15.95
C LEU A 93 -13.81 6.09 16.66
N ASP A 94 -13.43 7.36 16.82
CA ASP A 94 -14.38 8.42 17.18
C ASP A 94 -15.44 8.58 16.07
N SER A 95 -16.50 9.36 16.34
CA SER A 95 -17.66 9.46 15.46
C SER A 95 -17.40 10.06 14.07
N ASP A 96 -16.25 10.70 13.82
CA ASP A 96 -15.84 11.17 12.48
C ASP A 96 -14.48 10.56 12.07
N PRO A 97 -14.47 9.56 11.15
CA PRO A 97 -13.25 9.00 10.58
C PRO A 97 -12.30 10.04 9.96
N ASN A 98 -12.84 11.16 9.49
CA ASN A 98 -12.09 12.20 8.79
C ASN A 98 -11.34 13.15 9.73
N ASP A 99 -11.58 13.06 11.04
CA ASP A 99 -10.90 13.94 12.00
C ASP A 99 -9.39 13.70 12.04
N SER A 100 -8.94 12.47 11.77
CA SER A 100 -7.51 12.19 11.63
C SER A 100 -6.92 12.86 10.39
N LEU A 101 -7.66 12.93 9.28
CA LEU A 101 -7.19 13.60 8.06
C LEU A 101 -7.08 15.11 8.26
N LYS A 102 -8.08 15.74 8.91
CA LYS A 102 -8.07 17.18 9.22
C LYS A 102 -6.93 17.61 10.14
N GLN A 103 -6.35 16.68 10.91
CA GLN A 103 -5.17 16.95 11.74
C GLN A 103 -3.86 17.00 10.94
N LEU A 104 -3.82 16.45 9.73
CA LEU A 104 -2.63 16.40 8.88
C LEU A 104 -2.42 17.69 8.08
N GLY A 105 -3.48 18.47 7.87
CA GLY A 105 -3.44 19.73 7.13
C GLY A 105 -4.79 20.04 6.49
N GLY A 106 -4.80 21.01 5.58
CA GLY A 106 -5.98 21.38 4.82
C GLY A 106 -5.69 21.45 3.32
N ALA A 107 -6.63 22.08 2.60
CA ALA A 107 -6.57 22.16 1.14
C ALA A 107 -5.32 22.89 0.63
N ALA A 108 -4.74 23.80 1.41
CA ALA A 108 -3.50 24.49 1.06
C ALA A 108 -2.28 23.54 1.01
N GLU A 109 -2.32 22.45 1.77
CA GLU A 109 -1.32 21.39 1.77
C GLU A 109 -1.75 20.22 0.84
N GLY A 110 -2.80 20.39 0.04
CA GLY A 110 -3.32 19.34 -0.84
C GLY A 110 -4.10 18.25 -0.10
N ILE A 111 -4.59 18.52 1.11
CA ILE A 111 -5.38 17.58 1.93
C ILE A 111 -6.86 18.00 1.93
N VAL A 112 -7.73 17.13 1.44
CA VAL A 112 -9.17 17.37 1.30
C VAL A 112 -9.98 16.17 1.78
N VAL A 113 -11.13 16.41 2.38
CA VAL A 113 -12.08 15.32 2.70
C VAL A 113 -12.86 14.99 1.43
N ASP A 114 -12.74 13.75 0.95
CA ASP A 114 -13.57 13.23 -0.14
C ASP A 114 -14.83 12.56 0.45
N PRO A 115 -16.01 13.16 0.33
CA PRO A 115 -17.24 12.58 0.87
C PRO A 115 -17.75 11.38 0.07
N THR A 116 -17.17 11.11 -1.11
CA THR A 116 -17.55 9.99 -1.98
C THR A 116 -16.65 8.77 -1.82
N ALA A 117 -15.52 8.92 -1.11
CA ALA A 117 -14.62 7.81 -0.88
C ALA A 117 -15.20 6.82 0.14
N PRO A 118 -14.95 5.50 -0.06
CA PRO A 118 -15.34 4.48 0.90
C PRO A 118 -14.75 4.77 2.28
N GLN A 119 -15.56 4.61 3.32
CA GLN A 119 -15.11 4.69 4.69
C GLN A 119 -14.24 3.48 5.05
N VAL A 120 -13.42 3.64 6.08
CA VAL A 120 -12.62 2.55 6.66
C VAL A 120 -13.55 1.38 7.00
N CYS A 121 -13.23 0.18 6.52
CA CYS A 121 -14.02 -1.04 6.73
C CYS A 121 -15.43 -1.04 6.13
N GLU A 122 -15.74 -0.15 5.19
CA GLU A 122 -17.04 -0.15 4.49
C GLU A 122 -17.18 -1.33 3.52
N ILE A 123 -16.12 -1.60 2.75
CA ILE A 123 -16.12 -2.63 1.70
C ILE A 123 -15.37 -3.87 2.21
N THR A 124 -16.08 -4.98 2.31
CA THR A 124 -15.55 -6.26 2.84
C THR A 124 -15.63 -7.39 1.79
N PRO A 125 -14.67 -7.47 0.85
CA PRO A 125 -14.57 -8.56 -0.14
C PRO A 125 -14.68 -9.96 0.48
N ASP A 126 -15.48 -10.89 -0.04
CA ASP A 126 -15.72 -12.20 0.62
C ASP A 126 -14.72 -13.31 0.21
N GLU A 127 -13.83 -12.98 -0.72
CA GLU A 127 -12.81 -13.86 -1.25
C GLU A 127 -11.86 -14.35 -0.15
N LYS A 128 -11.26 -15.52 -0.39
CA LYS A 128 -10.25 -16.04 0.54
C LYS A 128 -8.96 -15.24 0.36
N ALA A 129 -8.42 -14.73 1.46
CA ALA A 129 -7.14 -14.04 1.48
C ALA A 129 -5.98 -14.93 1.01
N LEU A 130 -4.99 -14.28 0.41
CA LEU A 130 -3.67 -14.84 0.16
C LEU A 130 -3.04 -15.29 1.47
N HIS A 131 -2.22 -16.33 1.41
CA HIS A 131 -1.48 -16.77 2.59
C HIS A 131 -0.54 -15.66 3.07
N PRO A 132 -0.52 -15.29 4.38
CA PRO A 132 0.27 -14.16 4.87
C PRO A 132 1.77 -14.33 4.62
N GLY A 133 2.29 -15.55 4.74
CA GLY A 133 3.68 -15.85 4.35
C GLY A 133 4.02 -15.63 2.85
N GLU A 134 3.06 -15.67 1.93
CA GLU A 134 3.30 -15.30 0.52
C GLU A 134 3.27 -13.79 0.34
N GLN A 135 2.29 -13.10 0.93
CA GLN A 135 2.24 -11.64 0.97
C GLN A 135 3.52 -11.02 1.56
N HIS A 136 4.02 -11.57 2.67
CA HIS A 136 5.28 -11.13 3.29
C HIS A 136 6.49 -11.31 2.35
N ARG A 137 6.55 -12.43 1.61
CA ARG A 137 7.64 -12.67 0.64
C ARG A 137 7.61 -11.65 -0.50
N ILE A 138 6.44 -11.43 -1.10
CA ILE A 138 6.26 -10.45 -2.18
C ILE A 138 6.66 -9.05 -1.68
N THR A 139 6.16 -8.65 -0.51
CA THR A 139 6.48 -7.37 0.12
C THR A 139 7.99 -7.21 0.34
N SER A 140 8.65 -8.25 0.89
CA SER A 140 10.08 -8.21 1.17
C SER A 140 10.92 -8.04 -0.09
N VAL A 141 10.59 -8.77 -1.16
CA VAL A 141 11.28 -8.67 -2.45
C VAL A 141 11.04 -7.29 -3.08
N ALA A 142 9.79 -6.81 -3.08
CA ALA A 142 9.45 -5.50 -3.63
C ALA A 142 10.19 -4.35 -2.92
N VAL A 143 10.17 -4.33 -1.58
CA VAL A 143 10.87 -3.32 -0.77
C VAL A 143 12.38 -3.34 -1.03
N LEU A 144 12.98 -4.53 -1.01
CA LEU A 144 14.42 -4.67 -1.26
C LEU A 144 14.79 -4.21 -2.67
N ALA A 145 14.08 -4.71 -3.69
CA ALA A 145 14.34 -4.37 -5.08
C ALA A 145 14.15 -2.87 -5.36
N PHE A 146 13.12 -2.25 -4.79
CA PHE A 146 12.90 -0.81 -4.89
C PHE A 146 14.06 -0.03 -4.29
N PHE A 147 14.46 -0.30 -3.03
CA PHE A 147 15.54 0.47 -2.42
C PHE A 147 16.90 0.20 -3.06
N GLU A 148 17.20 -1.03 -3.47
CA GLU A 148 18.42 -1.34 -4.23
C GLU A 148 18.42 -0.61 -5.59
N SER A 149 17.27 -0.44 -6.25
CA SER A 149 17.18 0.33 -7.50
C SER A 149 17.57 1.80 -7.35
N GLN A 150 17.41 2.36 -6.14
CA GLN A 150 17.74 3.75 -5.83
C GLN A 150 19.14 3.89 -5.21
N PHE A 151 19.53 2.97 -4.35
CA PHE A 151 20.66 3.15 -3.44
C PHE A 151 21.84 2.21 -3.68
N ALA A 152 21.73 1.19 -4.54
CA ALA A 152 22.86 0.30 -4.79
C ALA A 152 24.06 1.10 -5.32
N SER A 153 25.27 0.70 -4.92
CA SER A 153 26.50 1.46 -5.19
C SER A 153 26.87 1.53 -6.69
N SER A 154 26.55 0.48 -7.45
CA SER A 154 26.83 0.41 -8.88
C SER A 154 25.57 0.62 -9.73
N SER A 155 25.72 1.26 -10.90
CA SER A 155 24.62 1.42 -11.86
C SER A 155 24.02 0.10 -12.29
N ARG A 156 24.86 -0.92 -12.49
CA ARG A 156 24.43 -2.28 -12.85
C ARG A 156 23.53 -2.90 -11.78
N ALA A 157 23.89 -2.76 -10.50
CA ALA A 157 23.06 -3.30 -9.42
C ALA A 157 21.72 -2.58 -9.32
N ARG A 158 21.69 -1.26 -9.52
CA ARG A 158 20.44 -0.48 -9.57
C ARG A 158 19.54 -0.92 -10.71
N GLU A 159 20.09 -1.10 -11.91
CA GLU A 159 19.36 -1.59 -13.08
C GLU A 159 18.82 -3.01 -12.87
N GLN A 160 19.63 -3.91 -12.30
CA GLN A 160 19.18 -5.27 -11.96
C GLN A 160 18.04 -5.27 -10.94
N ALA A 161 18.12 -4.43 -9.91
CA ALA A 161 17.07 -4.31 -8.91
C ALA A 161 15.77 -3.73 -9.48
N SER A 162 15.87 -2.77 -10.41
CA SER A 162 14.72 -2.26 -11.17
C SER A 162 14.07 -3.38 -12.01
N VAL A 163 14.87 -4.23 -12.68
CA VAL A 163 14.35 -5.40 -13.41
C VAL A 163 13.67 -6.41 -12.45
N VAL A 164 14.24 -6.63 -11.26
CA VAL A 164 13.62 -7.51 -10.27
C VAL A 164 12.24 -6.98 -9.88
N LEU A 165 12.11 -5.69 -9.61
CA LEU A 165 10.85 -5.07 -9.21
C LEU A 165 9.80 -5.11 -10.32
N THR A 166 10.18 -4.70 -11.54
CA THR A 166 9.24 -4.44 -12.65
C THR A 166 8.94 -5.67 -13.50
N VAL A 167 9.86 -6.64 -13.54
CA VAL A 167 9.77 -7.81 -14.43
C VAL A 167 9.80 -9.12 -13.64
N SER A 168 10.83 -9.37 -12.82
CA SER A 168 10.97 -10.67 -12.17
C SER A 168 9.88 -10.93 -11.13
N LEU A 169 9.56 -9.93 -10.29
CA LEU A 169 8.55 -10.05 -9.24
C LEU A 169 7.18 -10.48 -9.78
N PRO A 170 6.56 -9.79 -10.77
CA PRO A 170 5.28 -10.23 -11.32
C PRO A 170 5.35 -11.53 -12.12
N ASN A 171 6.52 -11.90 -12.66
CA ASN A 171 6.69 -13.17 -13.36
C ASN A 171 6.86 -14.38 -12.41
N GLU A 172 7.51 -14.17 -11.26
CA GLU A 172 7.80 -15.25 -10.29
C GLU A 172 6.67 -15.45 -9.28
N PHE A 173 5.93 -14.40 -8.95
CA PHE A 173 4.77 -14.47 -8.05
C PHE A 173 3.50 -14.16 -8.82
N VAL A 174 2.66 -15.19 -9.02
CA VAL A 174 1.34 -15.04 -9.69
C VAL A 174 0.46 -13.99 -9.00
N ALA A 175 0.62 -13.81 -7.68
CA ALA A 175 -0.12 -12.83 -6.91
C ALA A 175 0.46 -11.40 -6.99
N ALA A 176 1.60 -11.16 -7.62
CA ALA A 176 2.21 -9.83 -7.70
C ALA A 176 1.98 -9.18 -9.06
N ASN A 177 1.55 -7.91 -9.06
CA ASN A 177 1.51 -7.06 -10.24
C ASN A 177 2.28 -5.77 -9.98
N TYR A 178 2.89 -5.20 -11.02
CA TYR A 178 3.56 -3.90 -10.97
C TYR A 178 2.90 -2.95 -11.98
N SER A 179 2.74 -1.69 -11.59
CA SER A 179 2.28 -0.59 -12.46
C SER A 179 2.93 0.72 -12.04
N ASP A 180 3.32 1.54 -13.01
CA ASP A 180 3.83 2.90 -12.87
C ASP A 180 3.22 3.85 -13.91
#